data_AF-X0V589-F1
#
_entry.id   AF-X0V589-F1
#
_cell.length_a   1.000
_cell.length_b   1.000
_cell.length_c   1.000
_cell.angle_alpha   90.00
_cell.angle_beta   90.00
_cell.angle_gamma   90.00
#
_symmetry.space_group_name_H-M   'P 1'
#
loop_
_entity.id
_entity.type
_entity.pdbx_description
1 polymer ?
#
loop_
_entity_poly.entity_id
_entity_poly.type
_entity_poly.pdbx_seq_one_letter_code
_entity_poly.pdbx_strand_id
1 'polypeptide(L)'
;MITVEYIWLDGAVDMPQLRSKTRVFEKQHALAELPDWSFDGGSTGQGDLKDSDRSLKPVRLYKNPFSEGNYMVLCEVLNPDGTPHDSNMRSLLAEQLKEKDSETLFGFEQEYTFVDPMMQPLVPEDIKQGDFYC
;
A
#
# COMPACT_ATOMS: atom_id res chain seq x y z
N MET A 1 21.12 10.14 8.11
CA MET A 1 19.70 10.37 7.76
C MET A 1 19.26 9.30 6.79
N ILE A 2 18.15 8.64 7.10
CA ILE A 2 17.54 7.55 6.34
C ILE A 2 16.09 7.94 6.09
N THR A 3 15.58 7.65 4.89
CA THR A 3 14.17 7.86 4.55
C THR A 3 13.40 6.54 4.61
N VAL A 4 12.16 6.65 5.08
CA VAL A 4 11.20 5.55 5.08
C VAL A 4 9.92 6.05 4.44
N GLU A 5 9.58 5.47 3.29
CA GLU A 5 8.33 5.74 2.58
C GLU A 5 7.20 4.93 3.21
N TYR A 6 6.23 5.59 3.85
CA TYR A 6 5.04 4.94 4.38
C TYR A 6 4.01 4.84 3.27
N ILE A 7 3.59 3.61 2.94
CA ILE A 7 2.70 3.30 1.81
C ILE A 7 1.43 2.64 2.34
N TRP A 8 0.26 3.11 1.90
CA TRP A 8 -1.04 2.54 2.28
C TRP A 8 -2.05 2.60 1.13
N LEU A 9 -3.19 1.94 1.30
CA LEU A 9 -4.33 2.01 0.37
C LEU A 9 -5.35 3.04 0.87
N ASP A 10 -5.88 3.84 -0.05
CA ASP A 10 -6.93 4.81 0.24
C ASP A 10 -8.32 4.19 0.42
N GLY A 11 -9.35 5.04 0.52
CA GLY A 11 -10.73 4.64 0.83
C GLY A 11 -11.60 4.33 -0.40
N ALA A 12 -11.05 4.27 -1.62
CA ALA A 12 -11.87 3.93 -2.78
C ALA A 12 -12.39 2.48 -2.68
N VAL A 13 -13.69 2.28 -2.86
CA VAL A 13 -14.36 0.99 -2.56
C VAL A 13 -14.03 -0.09 -3.59
N ASP A 14 -14.02 0.25 -4.89
CA ASP A 14 -13.84 -0.73 -5.96
C ASP A 14 -12.36 -0.91 -6.36
N MET A 15 -11.60 0.18 -6.38
CA MET A 15 -10.21 0.19 -6.81
C MET A 15 -9.38 1.11 -5.90
N PRO A 16 -9.03 0.65 -4.68
CA PRO A 16 -8.18 1.39 -3.77
C PRO A 16 -6.87 1.78 -4.44
N GLN A 17 -6.47 3.04 -4.30
CA GLN A 17 -5.22 3.54 -4.87
C GLN A 17 -4.12 3.54 -3.82
N LEU A 18 -2.88 3.35 -4.27
CA LEU A 18 -1.71 3.52 -3.41
C LEU A 18 -1.51 5.00 -3.08
N ARG A 19 -1.25 5.28 -1.81
CA ARG A 19 -0.83 6.58 -1.29
C ARG A 19 0.49 6.39 -0.55
N SER A 20 1.31 7.43 -0.51
CA SER A 20 2.54 7.37 0.23
C SER A 20 3.02 8.73 0.73
N LYS A 21 3.89 8.70 1.74
CA LYS A 21 4.65 9.86 2.19
C LYS A 21 5.93 9.45 2.91
N THR A 22 6.94 10.30 2.84
CA THR A 22 8.27 10.02 3.39
C THR A 22 8.47 10.57 4.80
N ARG A 23 8.95 9.72 5.71
CA ARG A 23 9.52 10.16 7.01
C ARG A 23 11.04 10.08 6.98
N VAL A 24 11.70 11.04 7.61
CA VAL A 24 13.16 11.05 7.79
C VAL A 24 13.50 10.60 9.20
N PHE A 25 14.51 9.74 9.32
CA PHE A 25 15.05 9.23 10.58
C PHE A 25 16.56 9.45 10.65
N GLU A 26 17.09 9.60 11.86
CA GLU A 26 18.54 9.76 12.07
C GLU A 26 19.32 8.48 11.80
N LYS A 27 18.72 7.33 12.16
CA LYS A 27 19.31 5.99 12.06
C LYS A 27 18.33 5.00 11.45
N GLN A 28 18.83 3.81 11.14
CA GLN A 28 18.00 2.72 10.64
C GLN A 28 17.10 2.21 11.76
N HIS A 29 15.86 1.88 11.42
CA HIS A 29 14.88 1.28 12.32
C HIS A 29 14.49 -0.11 11.84
N ALA A 30 14.35 -1.04 12.77
CA ALA A 30 13.61 -2.28 12.52
C ALA A 30 12.10 -1.99 12.41
N LEU A 31 11.33 -2.89 11.80
CA LEU A 31 9.88 -2.71 11.66
C LEU A 31 9.19 -2.38 13.00
N ALA A 32 9.54 -3.08 14.08
CA ALA A 32 8.96 -2.89 15.41
C ALA A 32 9.33 -1.53 16.07
N GLU A 33 10.33 -0.84 15.53
CA GLU A 33 10.78 0.47 16.02
C GLU A 33 10.21 1.62 15.20
N LEU A 34 9.52 1.32 14.08
CA LEU A 34 8.87 2.34 13.28
C LEU A 34 7.61 2.82 13.99
N PRO A 35 7.49 4.13 14.24
CA PRO A 35 6.30 4.68 14.88
C PRO A 35 5.10 4.63 13.94
N ASP A 36 3.92 4.48 14.53
CA ASP A 36 2.66 4.82 13.88
C ASP A 36 2.69 6.29 13.42
N TRP A 37 1.92 6.59 12.39
CA TRP A 37 1.90 7.94 11.84
C TRP A 37 0.51 8.35 11.38
N SER A 38 0.09 9.57 11.70
CA SER A 38 -1.21 10.10 11.28
C SER A 38 -1.20 10.63 9.85
N PHE A 39 -2.34 10.63 9.17
CA PHE A 39 -2.58 11.34 7.90
C PHE A 39 -4.01 11.87 7.84
N ASP A 40 -4.27 12.80 6.91
CA ASP A 40 -5.61 13.31 6.64
C ASP A 40 -6.41 12.32 5.77
N GLY A 41 -7.33 11.61 6.39
CA GLY A 41 -8.26 10.68 5.76
C GLY A 41 -9.26 11.36 4.82
N GLY A 42 -9.56 12.64 5.02
CA GLY A 42 -10.51 13.38 4.17
C GLY A 42 -10.03 13.46 2.72
N SER A 43 -8.72 13.69 2.54
CA SER A 43 -8.07 13.75 1.23
C SER A 43 -7.93 12.40 0.52
N THR A 44 -8.32 11.31 1.17
CA THR A 44 -8.16 9.92 0.69
C THR A 44 -9.47 9.13 0.71
N GLY A 45 -10.60 9.79 1.00
CA GLY A 45 -11.90 9.12 1.11
C GLY A 45 -12.01 8.19 2.33
N GLN A 46 -11.19 8.41 3.35
CA GLN A 46 -11.11 7.61 4.57
C GLN A 46 -11.62 8.37 5.79
N GLY A 47 -12.25 9.54 5.63
CA GLY A 47 -12.83 10.28 6.73
C GLY A 47 -13.60 11.50 6.26
N ASP A 48 -14.42 12.03 7.16
CA ASP A 48 -15.25 13.21 6.91
C ASP A 48 -14.58 14.45 7.49
N LEU A 49 -15.04 15.64 7.09
CA LEU A 49 -14.45 16.93 7.48
C LEU A 49 -14.31 17.15 9.00
N LYS A 50 -15.12 16.45 9.81
CA LYS A 50 -15.13 16.57 11.28
C LYS A 50 -14.37 15.45 12.00
N ASP A 51 -14.03 14.38 11.28
CA ASP A 51 -13.34 13.19 11.78
C ASP A 51 -12.54 12.57 10.63
N SER A 52 -11.43 13.23 10.29
CA SER A 52 -10.58 12.85 9.16
C SER A 52 -9.27 12.20 9.58
N ASP A 53 -8.82 12.36 10.83
CA ASP A 53 -7.52 11.83 11.25
C ASP A 53 -7.53 10.30 11.21
N ARG A 54 -6.57 9.72 10.48
CA ARG A 54 -6.35 8.27 10.42
C ARG A 54 -4.91 7.94 10.77
N SER A 55 -4.69 6.74 11.30
CA SER A 55 -3.37 6.26 11.69
C SER A 55 -2.86 5.20 10.72
N LEU A 56 -1.57 5.29 10.40
CA LEU A 56 -0.80 4.31 9.64
C LEU A 56 -0.01 3.48 10.63
N LYS A 57 -0.29 2.18 10.66
CA LYS A 57 0.47 1.22 11.45
C LYS A 57 1.40 0.43 10.54
N PRO A 58 2.73 0.51 10.71
CA PRO A 58 3.70 -0.30 9.98
C PRO A 58 3.42 -1.81 10.09
N VAL A 59 3.33 -2.50 8.96
CA VAL A 59 3.09 -3.96 8.92
C VAL A 59 4.16 -4.75 8.19
N ARG A 60 4.87 -4.13 7.24
CA ARG A 60 5.92 -4.82 6.49
C ARG A 60 6.95 -3.83 5.93
N LEU A 61 8.21 -4.05 6.29
CA LEU A 61 9.35 -3.23 5.86
C LEU A 61 10.10 -3.89 4.69
N TYR A 62 10.46 -3.09 3.70
CA TYR A 62 11.26 -3.47 2.54
C TYR A 62 12.41 -2.48 2.34
N LYS A 63 13.52 -2.96 1.76
CA LYS A 63 14.56 -2.06 1.23
C LYS A 63 13.99 -1.29 0.04
N ASN A 64 14.32 -0.01 -0.07
CA ASN A 64 13.90 0.79 -1.21
C ASN A 64 14.80 0.45 -2.43
N PRO A 65 14.24 -0.06 -3.55
CA PRO A 65 15.04 -0.41 -4.72
C PRO A 65 15.53 0.81 -5.51
N PHE A 66 14.95 1.99 -5.27
CA PHE A 66 15.27 3.23 -5.97
C PHE A 66 16.33 4.06 -5.25
N SER A 67 16.69 3.70 -4.00
CA SER A 67 17.61 4.48 -3.20
C SER A 67 18.34 3.62 -2.15
N GLU A 68 19.66 3.64 -2.22
CA GLU A 68 20.52 2.86 -1.32
C GLU A 68 20.40 3.36 0.13
N GLY A 69 20.28 2.41 1.08
CA GLY A 69 20.18 2.71 2.51
C GLY A 69 18.81 3.19 2.99
N ASN A 70 17.83 3.33 2.08
CA ASN A 70 16.48 3.78 2.40
C ASN A 70 15.46 2.63 2.36
N TYR A 71 14.28 2.87 2.91
CA TYR A 71 13.27 1.83 3.12
C TYR A 71 11.88 2.26 2.65
N MET A 72 11.04 1.26 2.39
CA MET A 72 9.60 1.42 2.17
C MET A 72 8.87 0.56 3.19
N VAL A 73 7.80 1.08 3.77
CA VAL A 73 6.98 0.36 4.74
C VAL A 73 5.54 0.35 4.28
N LEU A 74 4.99 -0.85 4.12
CA LEU A 74 3.56 -1.02 3.94
C LEU A 74 2.90 -0.84 5.30
N CYS A 75 1.80 -0.09 5.31
CA CYS A 75 1.02 0.22 6.50
C CYS A 75 -0.42 -0.28 6.36
N GLU A 76 -1.02 -0.64 7.49
CA GLU A 76 -2.47 -0.78 7.62
C GLU A 76 -3.08 0.51 8.18
N VAL A 77 -4.33 0.79 7.83
CA VAL A 77 -5.04 2.00 8.26
C VAL A 77 -5.91 1.71 9.46
N LEU A 78 -5.80 2.56 10.49
CA LEU A 78 -6.57 2.48 11.72
C LEU A 78 -7.35 3.78 11.95
N ASN A 79 -8.46 3.65 12.68
CA ASN A 79 -9.19 4.74 13.28
C ASN A 79 -8.40 5.36 14.45
N PRO A 80 -8.78 6.57 14.91
CA PRO A 80 -8.13 7.22 16.05
C PRO A 80 -8.12 6.40 17.35
N ASP A 81 -9.10 5.52 17.53
CA ASP A 81 -9.20 4.61 18.69
C ASP A 81 -8.33 3.35 18.56
N GLY A 82 -7.60 3.21 17.45
CA GLY A 82 -6.73 2.07 17.16
C GLY A 82 -7.44 0.87 16.53
N THR A 83 -8.75 0.93 16.31
CA THR A 83 -9.47 -0.11 15.57
C THR A 83 -9.14 -0.05 14.07
N PRO A 84 -9.21 -1.18 13.33
CA PRO A 84 -9.04 -1.14 11.87
C PRO A 84 -10.07 -0.22 11.22
N HIS A 85 -9.61 0.64 10.31
CA HIS A 85 -10.52 1.44 9.48
C HIS A 85 -11.29 0.54 8.50
N ASP A 86 -12.48 0.94 8.05
CA ASP A 86 -13.33 0.12 7.17
C ASP A 86 -12.65 -0.25 5.84
N SER A 87 -11.71 0.56 5.36
CA SER A 87 -10.90 0.25 4.17
C SER A 87 -9.77 -0.78 4.41
N ASN A 88 -9.54 -1.19 5.66
CA ASN A 88 -8.44 -2.08 6.06
C ASN A 88 -8.78 -3.56 5.87
N MET A 89 -8.71 -4.02 4.62
CA MET A 89 -8.94 -5.42 4.26
C MET A 89 -7.86 -6.37 4.81
N ARG A 90 -6.65 -5.86 5.10
CA ARG A 90 -5.57 -6.66 5.67
C ARG A 90 -5.95 -7.22 7.04
N SER A 91 -6.58 -6.40 7.87
CA SER A 91 -6.99 -6.81 9.22
C SER A 91 -8.00 -7.97 9.20
N LEU A 92 -8.93 -7.95 8.23
CA LEU A 92 -9.92 -9.01 8.03
C LEU A 92 -9.25 -10.33 7.64
N LEU A 93 -8.32 -10.30 6.68
CA LEU A 93 -7.55 -11.48 6.29
C LEU A 93 -6.70 -12.00 7.46
N ALA A 94 -6.03 -11.11 8.19
CA ALA A 94 -5.20 -11.49 9.33
C ALA A 94 -6.02 -12.23 10.42
N GLU A 95 -7.26 -11.80 10.67
CA GLU A 95 -8.15 -12.50 11.61
C GLU A 95 -8.52 -13.89 11.09
N GLN A 96 -8.92 -14.00 9.82
CA GLN A 96 -9.28 -15.28 9.20
C GLN A 96 -8.13 -16.30 9.19
N LEU A 97 -6.89 -15.82 9.10
CA LEU A 97 -5.71 -16.67 9.07
C LEU A 97 -5.30 -17.20 10.46
N LYS A 98 -5.74 -16.58 11.58
CA LYS A 98 -5.42 -17.06 12.93
C LYS A 98 -5.96 -18.45 13.21
N GLU A 99 -7.10 -18.80 12.61
CA GLU A 99 -7.79 -20.07 12.81
C GLU A 99 -7.37 -21.15 11.79
N LYS A 100 -6.37 -20.87 10.95
CA LYS A 100 -5.93 -21.76 9.86
C LYS A 100 -4.49 -22.22 10.07
N ASP A 101 -4.20 -23.39 9.51
CA ASP A 101 -2.83 -23.90 9.41
C ASP A 101 -1.98 -22.97 8.52
N SER A 102 -0.79 -22.59 8.99
CA SER A 102 0.04 -21.51 8.43
C SER A 102 0.66 -21.82 7.07
N GLU A 103 0.45 -23.03 6.55
CA GLU A 103 1.13 -23.55 5.37
C GLU A 103 0.39 -23.28 4.04
N THR A 104 -0.69 -22.49 4.07
CA THR A 104 -1.44 -22.16 2.85
C THR A 104 -0.63 -21.22 1.96
N LEU A 105 -0.35 -21.67 0.73
CA LEU A 105 0.39 -20.90 -0.28
C LEU A 105 -0.58 -20.25 -1.29
N PHE A 106 -0.30 -18.99 -1.63
CA PHE A 106 -1.02 -18.25 -2.66
C PHE A 106 -0.06 -17.82 -3.76
N GLY A 107 -0.48 -17.96 -5.01
CA GLY A 107 0.20 -17.42 -6.19
C GLY A 107 -0.71 -16.42 -6.89
N PHE A 108 -0.14 -15.32 -7.36
CA PHE A 108 -0.86 -14.27 -8.09
C PHE A 108 -0.17 -13.99 -9.41
N GLU A 109 -0.94 -13.96 -10.50
CA GLU A 109 -0.49 -13.57 -11.84
C GLU A 109 -0.97 -12.14 -12.11
N GLN A 110 -0.13 -11.15 -11.79
CA GLN A 110 -0.47 -9.74 -11.99
C GLN A 110 -0.14 -9.31 -13.42
N GLU A 111 -1.16 -9.23 -14.27
CA GLU A 111 -1.05 -8.58 -15.58
C GLU A 111 -1.15 -7.05 -15.46
N TYR A 112 -0.53 -6.34 -16.39
CA TYR A 112 -0.64 -4.89 -16.53
C TYR A 112 -0.36 -4.46 -17.98
N THR A 113 -0.91 -3.30 -18.37
CA THR A 113 -0.70 -2.73 -19.70
C THR A 113 -0.01 -1.37 -19.57
N PHE A 114 1.06 -1.16 -20.33
CA PHE A 114 1.65 0.18 -20.43
C PHE A 114 0.77 1.09 -21.29
N VAL A 115 0.49 2.28 -20.76
CA VAL A 115 -0.31 3.31 -21.44
C VAL A 115 0.43 4.65 -21.46
N ASP A 116 0.04 5.52 -22.37
CA ASP A 116 0.48 6.92 -22.39
C ASP A 116 -0.29 7.78 -21.36
N PRO A 117 0.04 9.08 -21.20
CA PRO A 117 -0.68 9.97 -20.28
C PRO A 117 -2.16 10.20 -20.63
N MET A 118 -2.61 9.82 -21.83
CA MET A 118 -3.99 9.86 -22.29
C MET A 118 -4.70 8.50 -22.15
N MET A 119 -4.08 7.57 -21.42
CA MET A 119 -4.58 6.21 -21.18
C MET A 119 -4.68 5.35 -22.44
N GLN A 120 -3.92 5.67 -23.50
CA GLN A 120 -3.84 4.85 -24.70
C GLN A 120 -2.75 3.79 -24.55
N PRO A 121 -3.01 2.51 -24.89
CA PRO A 121 -1.97 1.47 -24.89
C PRO A 121 -0.76 1.88 -25.72
N LEU A 122 0.45 1.61 -25.22
CA LEU A 122 1.69 1.88 -25.96
C LEU A 122 1.94 0.91 -27.13
N VAL A 123 1.00 0.01 -27.40
CA VAL A 123 1.06 -1.00 -28.47
C VAL A 123 0.30 -0.48 -29.68
N PRO A 124 0.83 -0.58 -30.91
CA PRO A 124 0.10 -0.12 -32.10
C PRO A 124 -1.22 -0.87 -32.30
N GLU A 125 -2.31 -0.15 -32.58
CA GLU A 125 -3.66 -0.72 -32.73
C GLU A 125 -3.78 -1.71 -33.91
N ASP A 126 -2.97 -1.53 -34.95
CA ASP A 126 -3.07 -2.28 -36.20
C ASP A 126 -2.38 -3.66 -36.17
N ILE A 127 -1.75 -4.03 -35.05
CA ILE A 127 -1.05 -5.31 -34.93
C ILE A 127 -1.97 -6.32 -34.24
N LYS A 128 -2.26 -7.43 -34.93
CA LYS A 128 -3.04 -8.53 -34.35
C LYS A 128 -2.27 -9.19 -33.21
N GLN A 129 -2.99 -9.59 -32.17
CA GLN A 129 -2.44 -10.45 -31.12
C GLN A 129 -1.92 -11.76 -31.72
N GLY A 130 -0.83 -12.27 -31.15
CA GLY A 130 -0.16 -13.49 -31.60
C GLY A 130 1.33 -13.44 -31.25
N ASP A 131 2.06 -12.55 -31.92
CA ASP A 131 3.53 -12.46 -31.82
C ASP A 131 4.06 -11.83 -30.51
N PHE A 132 3.17 -11.46 -29.56
CA PHE A 132 3.55 -10.79 -28.30
C PHE A 132 3.70 -11.74 -27.10
N TYR A 133 2.93 -12.83 -27.09
CA TYR A 133 2.91 -13.79 -25.98
C TYR A 133 4.05 -14.80 -26.17
N CYS A 134 4.88 -14.97 -25.13
CA CYS A 134 5.97 -15.94 -25.10
C CYS A 134 5.48 -17.37 -24.79
#